data_AF-A0A4P9Y4G8-F1
#
_entry.id   AF-A0A4P9Y4G8-F1
#
_cell.length_a   1.000
_cell.length_b   1.000
_cell.length_c   1.000
_cell.angle_alpha   90.00
_cell.angle_beta   90.00
_cell.angle_gamma   90.00
#
_symmetry.space_group_name_H-M   'P 1'
#
loop_
_entity.id
_entity.type
_entity.pdbx_description
1 polymer ?
#
loop_
_entity_poly.entity_id
_entity_poly.type
_entity_poly.pdbx_seq_one_letter_code
_entity_poly.pdbx_strand_id
1 'polypeptide(L)'
;MWHYLPTTGYDPTPLSTHGPIIFGVIVGLWALVLLGLCLAVIHFRRLPSLANRSPVLTVMAAAPALANAAWILWRPLLGGRVSCAMDLWLMLFAFSFWILLNASRFIRLIFLFRMHDALLDSVDKVAISRTLSPISTTASITTETSSISKADPSIQTDPHSSTVPKKSYPDPHVSASLKPSSEPFDPTHPAMVHSPIVEVGGMECIDLMPMDTRGYQGTKADDRGKARLLGKRKGPREEPMSWGRDEGISRLWWYKYRHLLRERSLVLLVISLELLYIILFIGIPHAIMGSSPLEDPRGYAQGQCLVDWPFWPGYVILVGLKTVVYPAQFLFMRDVRDAYGLRWELRVHTTPRTWVMFVMNGIFLLGGIFTSFLFPLYDALSMRSRRKNVSFSLDSFHHMLKDATEFDEFLIFCVKDFSVENALFHRRCARLFSQHESTTSASSHAVGRADLGLSTSSPTSSAYKLEVNSIYDTYLQSNSPFELNMDVRTLRRFQERWNAGEDGPEVFREVVDEVERIMFQHTYPRFLATREDRSARHSDH
;
A
#
# COMPACT_ATOMS: atom_id res chain seq x y z
N MET A 1 27.68 31.58 12.34
CA MET A 1 27.72 32.40 11.12
C MET A 1 27.49 33.88 11.43
N TRP A 2 26.47 34.25 12.20
CA TRP A 2 26.12 35.66 12.46
C TRP A 2 27.01 36.41 13.47
N HIS A 3 27.72 35.70 14.36
CA HIS A 3 28.70 36.31 15.28
C HIS A 3 29.98 36.83 14.59
N TYR A 4 30.17 36.52 13.30
CA TYR A 4 31.36 36.90 12.53
C TYR A 4 31.13 38.09 11.60
N LEU A 5 29.95 38.73 11.63
CA LEU A 5 29.80 40.01 10.96
C LEU A 5 30.50 41.06 11.82
N PRO A 6 31.59 41.68 11.33
CA PRO A 6 32.28 42.71 12.08
C PRO A 6 31.28 43.83 12.35
N THR A 7 31.12 44.18 13.63
CA THR A 7 30.25 45.29 14.07
C THR A 7 30.73 46.62 13.50
N THR A 8 31.99 46.68 13.05
CA THR A 8 32.59 47.79 12.33
C THR A 8 32.72 47.44 10.85
N GLY A 9 32.04 48.19 9.97
CA GLY A 9 32.19 48.08 8.52
C GLY A 9 31.17 47.22 7.78
N TYR A 10 30.23 46.57 8.47
CA TYR A 10 29.06 45.98 7.80
C TYR A 10 27.99 47.06 7.58
N ASP A 11 27.78 47.46 6.34
CA ASP A 11 26.66 48.33 5.96
C ASP A 11 25.39 47.48 5.77
N PRO A 12 24.38 47.55 6.66
CA PRO A 12 23.14 46.80 6.53
C PRO A 12 22.20 47.39 5.47
N THR A 13 22.49 48.58 4.93
CA THR A 13 21.60 49.35 4.05
C THR A 13 21.15 48.58 2.79
N PRO A 14 22.01 47.80 2.10
CA PRO A 14 21.57 46.98 0.97
C PRO A 14 20.61 45.86 1.39
N LEU A 15 20.86 45.23 2.54
CA LEU A 15 20.02 44.14 3.06
C LEU A 15 18.69 44.67 3.59
N SER A 16 18.65 45.86 4.20
CA SER A 16 17.39 46.45 4.66
C SER A 16 16.54 46.96 3.50
N THR A 17 17.15 47.53 2.46
CA THR A 17 16.42 48.12 1.32
C THR A 17 15.95 47.06 0.33
N HIS A 18 16.81 46.12 -0.05
CA HIS A 18 16.49 45.10 -1.07
C HIS A 18 16.16 43.74 -0.48
N GLY A 19 16.56 43.46 0.76
CA GLY A 19 16.37 42.15 1.38
C GLY A 19 14.91 41.72 1.50
N PRO A 20 13.93 42.57 1.87
CA PRO A 20 12.52 42.19 1.90
C PRO A 20 11.99 41.75 0.52
N ILE A 21 12.46 42.39 -0.56
CA ILE A 21 12.08 42.02 -1.93
C ILE A 21 12.70 40.67 -2.30
N ILE A 22 14.01 40.51 -2.09
CA ILE A 22 14.73 39.25 -2.36
C ILE A 22 14.10 38.10 -1.56
N PHE A 23 13.80 38.33 -0.29
CA PHE A 23 13.10 37.38 0.57
C PHE A 23 11.73 37.01 0.00
N GLY A 24 10.91 38.01 -0.35
CA GLY A 24 9.57 37.78 -0.88
C GLY A 24 9.60 36.94 -2.16
N VAL A 25 10.59 37.18 -3.03
CA VAL A 25 10.80 36.39 -4.24
C VAL A 25 11.22 34.95 -3.91
N ILE A 26 12.24 34.76 -3.06
CA ILE A 26 12.75 33.41 -2.74
C ILE A 26 11.67 32.58 -2.02
N VAL A 27 11.03 33.13 -0.98
CA VAL A 27 9.99 32.43 -0.22
C VAL A 27 8.73 32.26 -1.06
N GLY A 28 8.37 33.23 -1.90
CA GLY A 28 7.25 33.11 -2.84
C GLY A 28 7.46 31.96 -3.84
N LEU A 29 8.64 31.90 -4.47
CA LEU A 29 8.99 30.79 -5.37
C LEU A 29 9.02 29.45 -4.64
N TRP A 30 9.59 29.40 -3.44
CA TRP A 30 9.62 28.20 -2.61
C TRP A 30 8.22 27.72 -2.22
N ALA A 31 7.34 28.65 -1.82
CA ALA A 31 5.95 28.36 -1.50
C ALA A 31 5.18 27.87 -2.74
N LEU A 32 5.40 28.46 -3.91
CA LEU A 32 4.80 28.00 -5.18
C LEU A 32 5.25 26.59 -5.54
N VAL A 33 6.54 26.26 -5.38
CA VAL A 33 7.05 24.91 -5.58
C VAL A 33 6.39 23.92 -4.61
N LEU A 34 6.39 24.22 -3.31
CA LEU A 34 5.74 23.36 -2.30
C LEU A 34 4.24 23.20 -2.54
N LEU A 35 3.54 24.27 -2.91
CA LEU A 35 2.12 24.23 -3.24
C LEU A 35 1.86 23.37 -4.48
N GLY A 36 2.65 23.56 -5.55
CA GLY A 36 2.56 22.74 -6.76
C GLY A 36 2.78 21.26 -6.47
N LEU A 37 3.73 20.93 -5.61
CA LEU A 37 4.00 19.56 -5.18
C LEU A 37 2.88 18.98 -4.31
N CYS A 38 2.32 19.76 -3.38
CA CYS A 38 1.14 19.37 -2.60
C CYS A 38 -0.07 19.13 -3.50
N LEU A 39 -0.34 20.03 -4.44
CA LEU A 39 -1.42 19.88 -5.42
C LEU A 39 -1.21 18.67 -6.33
N ALA A 40 0.03 18.40 -6.75
CA ALA A 40 0.36 17.19 -7.50
C ALA A 40 0.07 15.92 -6.68
N VAL A 41 0.48 15.86 -5.41
CA VAL A 41 0.17 14.71 -4.53
C VAL A 41 -1.33 14.54 -4.35
N ILE A 42 -2.09 15.63 -4.18
CA ILE A 42 -3.56 15.59 -4.07
C ILE A 42 -4.21 15.12 -5.38
N HIS A 43 -3.74 15.64 -6.52
CA HIS A 43 -4.27 15.32 -7.84
C HIS A 43 -4.01 13.86 -8.20
N PHE A 44 -2.78 13.38 -7.97
CA PHE A 44 -2.33 12.03 -8.27
C PHE A 44 -2.60 11.03 -7.13
N ARG A 45 -3.36 11.38 -6.09
CA ARG A 45 -3.66 10.50 -4.95
C ARG A 45 -4.33 9.18 -5.32
N ARG A 46 -4.96 9.11 -6.49
CA ARG A 46 -5.60 7.89 -7.03
C ARG A 46 -4.60 6.90 -7.63
N LEU A 47 -3.35 7.31 -7.86
CA LEU A 47 -2.33 6.40 -8.34
C LEU A 47 -1.97 5.39 -7.24
N PRO A 48 -1.85 4.08 -7.56
CA PRO A 48 -1.56 3.04 -6.56
C PRO A 48 -0.31 3.33 -5.72
N SER A 49 0.72 3.92 -6.33
CA SER A 49 1.98 4.29 -5.65
C SER A 49 1.81 5.41 -4.61
N LEU A 50 0.81 6.28 -4.78
CA LEU A 50 0.51 7.42 -3.92
C LEU A 50 -0.67 7.17 -2.97
N ALA A 51 -1.59 6.27 -3.31
CA ALA A 51 -2.77 5.94 -2.51
C ALA A 51 -2.39 5.53 -1.08
N ASN A 52 -1.29 4.78 -0.95
CA ASN A 52 -0.77 4.31 0.34
C ASN A 52 0.07 5.34 1.09
N ARG A 53 0.43 6.49 0.48
CA ARG A 53 1.41 7.47 1.01
C ARG A 53 0.82 8.60 1.84
N SER A 54 -0.42 8.48 2.34
CA SER A 54 -1.05 9.42 3.28
C SER A 54 -0.95 10.90 2.83
N PRO A 55 -1.84 11.35 1.92
CA PRO A 55 -1.75 12.70 1.38
C PRO A 55 -1.85 13.77 2.48
N VAL A 56 -2.61 13.55 3.55
CA VAL A 56 -2.76 14.53 4.63
C VAL A 56 -1.44 14.71 5.37
N LEU A 57 -0.78 13.62 5.78
CA LEU A 57 0.52 13.71 6.46
C LEU A 57 1.60 14.35 5.57
N THR A 58 1.56 14.08 4.25
CA THR A 58 2.50 14.66 3.28
C THR A 58 2.28 16.16 3.12
N VAL A 59 1.03 16.61 3.00
CA VAL A 59 0.69 18.04 2.91
C VAL A 59 0.98 18.76 4.22
N MET A 60 0.68 18.15 5.37
CA MET A 60 1.02 18.70 6.68
C MET A 60 2.53 18.86 6.87
N ALA A 61 3.35 18.00 6.27
CA ALA A 61 4.81 18.10 6.34
C ALA A 61 5.38 19.28 5.51
N ALA A 62 4.61 19.82 4.56
CA ALA A 62 5.00 21.01 3.80
C ALA A 62 4.96 22.28 4.66
N ALA A 63 4.04 22.37 5.62
CA ALA A 63 3.89 23.53 6.49
C ALA A 63 5.16 23.85 7.32
N PRO A 64 5.75 22.91 8.09
CA PRO A 64 6.99 23.18 8.82
C PRO A 64 8.19 23.38 7.87
N ALA A 65 8.21 22.76 6.69
CA ALA A 65 9.26 22.99 5.70
C ALA A 65 9.22 24.43 5.15
N LEU A 66 8.02 24.95 4.88
CA LEU A 66 7.83 26.34 4.48
C LEU A 66 8.13 27.31 5.63
N ALA A 67 7.59 27.04 6.82
CA ALA A 67 7.79 27.89 8.00
C ALA A 67 9.27 28.02 8.37
N ASN A 68 10.03 26.92 8.36
CA ASN A 68 11.47 26.96 8.62
C ASN A 68 12.24 27.71 7.55
N ALA A 69 11.99 27.43 6.26
CA ALA A 69 12.68 28.13 5.18
C ALA A 69 12.39 29.64 5.21
N ALA A 70 11.12 30.01 5.41
CA ALA A 70 10.70 31.39 5.56
C ALA A 70 11.35 32.03 6.80
N TRP A 71 11.37 31.35 7.94
CA TRP A 71 11.99 31.89 9.15
C TRP A 71 13.49 32.13 8.98
N ILE A 72 14.23 31.14 8.47
CA ILE A 72 15.68 31.23 8.25
C ILE A 72 16.04 32.40 7.33
N LEU A 73 15.24 32.65 6.29
CA LEU A 73 15.47 33.73 5.33
C LEU A 73 14.97 35.09 5.83
N TRP A 74 13.88 35.13 6.60
CA TRP A 74 13.30 36.36 7.16
C TRP A 74 14.11 36.89 8.33
N ARG A 75 14.71 35.97 9.10
CA ARG A 75 15.36 36.30 10.37
C ARG A 75 16.45 37.39 10.28
N PRO A 76 17.33 37.40 9.26
CA PRO A 76 18.33 38.47 9.10
C PRO A 76 17.71 39.85 8.87
N LEU A 77 16.52 39.92 8.25
CA LEU A 77 15.82 41.17 7.93
C LEU A 77 15.19 41.84 9.15
N LEU A 78 14.84 41.05 10.18
CA LEU A 78 14.22 41.56 11.39
C LEU A 78 15.23 42.18 12.39
N GLY A 79 16.54 42.02 12.16
CA GLY A 79 17.58 42.57 13.03
C GLY A 79 17.41 42.15 14.50
N GLY A 80 17.63 43.08 15.43
CA GLY A 80 17.47 42.85 16.88
C GLY A 80 16.03 42.86 17.40
N ARG A 81 15.01 42.99 16.54
CA ARG A 81 13.60 43.12 16.99
C ARG A 81 12.96 41.81 17.45
N VAL A 82 13.53 40.68 17.06
CA VAL A 82 13.02 39.35 17.42
C VAL A 82 13.73 38.89 18.67
N SER A 83 12.95 38.51 19.67
CA SER A 83 13.50 37.89 20.86
C SER A 83 14.17 36.57 20.48
N CYS A 84 15.32 36.32 21.09
CA CYS A 84 16.00 35.04 20.97
C CYS A 84 15.04 33.84 21.22
N ALA A 85 14.14 33.96 22.19
CA ALA A 85 13.20 32.90 22.53
C ALA A 85 12.36 32.49 21.30
N MET A 86 11.93 33.46 20.49
CA MET A 86 11.15 33.18 19.28
C MET A 86 11.97 32.41 18.23
N ASP A 87 13.25 32.74 18.06
CA ASP A 87 14.16 32.02 17.15
C ASP A 87 14.30 30.56 17.54
N LEU A 88 14.56 30.35 18.83
CA LEU A 88 14.78 29.05 19.41
C LEU A 88 13.52 28.18 19.25
N TRP A 89 12.38 28.69 19.72
CA TRP A 89 11.15 27.91 19.78
C TRP A 89 10.55 27.61 18.42
N LEU A 90 10.54 28.59 17.51
CA LEU A 90 9.97 28.37 16.18
C LEU A 90 10.76 27.31 15.41
N MET A 91 12.09 27.34 15.47
CA MET A 91 12.91 26.30 14.84
C MET A 91 12.73 24.94 15.52
N LEU A 92 12.77 24.88 16.85
CA LEU A 92 12.61 23.61 17.58
C LEU A 92 11.26 22.94 17.26
N PHE A 93 10.15 23.68 17.29
CA PHE A 93 8.82 23.12 17.00
C PHE A 93 8.65 22.74 15.54
N ALA A 94 9.08 23.59 14.61
CA ALA A 94 8.97 23.25 13.21
C ALA A 94 9.82 22.01 12.85
N PHE A 95 11.02 21.86 13.44
CA PHE A 95 11.82 20.64 13.25
C PHE A 95 11.22 19.41 13.95
N SER A 96 10.76 19.53 15.20
CA SER A 96 10.10 18.45 15.94
C SER A 96 8.89 17.93 15.16
N PHE A 97 7.99 18.84 14.81
CA PHE A 97 6.76 18.55 14.07
C PHE A 97 7.07 17.88 12.73
N TRP A 98 8.08 18.36 12.00
CA TRP A 98 8.49 17.75 10.74
C TRP A 98 9.06 16.34 10.91
N ILE A 99 9.88 16.10 11.95
CA ILE A 99 10.40 14.76 12.25
C ILE A 99 9.27 13.80 12.61
N LEU A 100 8.34 14.23 13.46
CA LEU A 100 7.19 13.43 13.88
C LEU A 100 6.27 13.09 12.71
N LEU A 101 5.95 14.05 11.84
CA LEU A 101 5.13 13.80 10.64
C LEU A 101 5.79 12.78 9.70
N ASN A 102 7.09 12.92 9.43
CA ASN A 102 7.80 11.93 8.62
C ASN A 102 7.83 10.57 9.30
N ALA A 103 8.02 10.53 10.62
CA ALA A 103 7.99 9.30 11.38
C ALA A 103 6.65 8.57 11.27
N SER A 104 5.55 9.30 11.43
CA SER A 104 4.20 8.77 11.27
C SER A 104 3.94 8.27 9.85
N ARG A 105 4.44 8.95 8.81
CA ARG A 105 4.36 8.47 7.41
C ARG A 105 5.03 7.11 7.26
N PHE A 106 6.27 6.97 7.73
CA PHE A 106 7.00 5.70 7.63
C PHE A 106 6.37 4.59 8.48
N ILE A 107 5.93 4.88 9.71
CA ILE A 107 5.24 3.91 10.57
C ILE A 107 3.98 3.39 9.88
N ARG A 108 3.19 4.28 9.25
CA ARG A 108 2.00 3.88 8.49
C ARG A 108 2.36 2.96 7.33
N LEU A 109 3.39 3.30 6.56
CA LEU A 109 3.82 2.50 5.42
C LEU A 109 4.34 1.11 5.84
N ILE A 110 5.13 1.04 6.91
CA ILE A 110 5.59 -0.22 7.51
C ILE A 110 4.39 -1.06 7.96
N PHE A 111 3.41 -0.43 8.60
CA PHE A 111 2.20 -1.10 9.04
C PHE A 111 1.40 -1.68 7.88
N LEU A 112 1.15 -0.90 6.84
CA LEU A 112 0.47 -1.37 5.62
C LEU A 112 1.22 -2.56 5.01
N PHE A 113 2.55 -2.48 4.92
CA PHE A 113 3.36 -3.58 4.43
C PHE A 113 3.17 -4.86 5.26
N ARG A 114 3.29 -4.77 6.60
CA ARG A 114 3.14 -5.92 7.50
C ARG A 114 1.75 -6.52 7.46
N MET A 115 0.73 -5.68 7.31
CA MET A 115 -0.64 -6.14 7.13
C MET A 115 -0.76 -6.99 5.86
N HIS A 116 -0.23 -6.51 4.74
CA HIS A 116 -0.24 -7.26 3.49
C HIS A 116 0.57 -8.55 3.56
N ASP A 117 1.73 -8.55 4.21
CA ASP A 117 2.58 -9.73 4.42
C ASP A 117 1.85 -10.82 5.23
N ALA A 118 1.05 -10.43 6.23
CA ALA A 118 0.23 -11.37 6.98
C ALA A 118 -0.98 -11.89 6.20
N LEU A 119 -1.58 -11.05 5.35
CA LEU A 119 -2.63 -11.50 4.42
C LEU A 119 -2.08 -12.53 3.45
N LEU A 120 -0.84 -12.32 3.00
CA LEU A 120 -0.06 -13.24 2.20
C LEU A 120 0.05 -14.62 2.82
N ASP A 121 0.56 -14.67 4.05
CA ASP A 121 0.74 -15.92 4.80
C ASP A 121 -0.58 -16.67 4.97
N SER A 122 -1.70 -15.94 5.08
CA SER A 122 -3.03 -16.55 5.16
C SER A 122 -3.46 -17.18 3.83
N VAL A 123 -3.14 -16.56 2.70
CA VAL A 123 -3.44 -17.07 1.36
C VAL A 123 -2.60 -18.31 1.05
N ASP A 124 -1.31 -18.26 1.37
CA ASP A 124 -0.38 -19.37 1.13
C ASP A 124 -0.77 -20.61 1.93
N LYS A 125 -1.15 -20.44 3.20
CA LYS A 125 -1.67 -21.55 4.03
C LYS A 125 -2.91 -22.19 3.42
N VAL A 126 -3.85 -21.39 2.91
CA VAL A 126 -5.05 -21.90 2.26
C VAL A 126 -4.72 -22.62 0.94
N ALA A 127 -3.76 -22.11 0.17
CA ALA A 127 -3.30 -22.77 -1.05
C ALA A 127 -2.66 -24.14 -0.73
N ILE A 128 -1.74 -24.18 0.23
CA ILE A 128 -1.05 -25.41 0.66
C ILE A 128 -2.03 -26.45 1.22
N SER A 129 -2.98 -26.02 2.07
CA SER A 129 -4.01 -26.92 2.60
C SER A 129 -4.85 -27.57 1.49
N ARG A 130 -5.08 -26.86 0.38
CA ARG A 130 -5.81 -27.42 -0.77
C ARG A 130 -4.98 -28.43 -1.55
N THR A 131 -3.68 -28.20 -1.73
CA THR A 131 -2.81 -29.15 -2.44
C THR A 131 -2.65 -30.47 -1.67
N LEU A 132 -2.74 -30.42 -0.34
CA LEU A 132 -2.55 -31.58 0.53
C LEU A 132 -3.84 -32.37 0.83
N SER A 133 -5.03 -31.81 0.58
CA SER A 133 -6.31 -32.46 0.90
C SER A 133 -6.82 -33.56 -0.07
N PRO A 134 -6.41 -33.70 -1.35
CA PRO A 134 -7.06 -34.65 -2.26
C PRO A 134 -6.57 -36.11 -2.15
N ILE A 135 -5.60 -36.44 -1.30
CA ILE A 135 -4.97 -37.78 -1.31
C ILE A 135 -5.58 -38.75 -0.29
N SER A 136 -6.29 -38.29 0.75
CA SER A 136 -6.74 -39.18 1.84
C SER A 136 -8.13 -39.79 1.69
N THR A 137 -8.97 -39.37 0.74
CA THR A 137 -10.38 -39.80 0.70
C THR A 137 -10.64 -41.04 -0.18
N THR A 138 -9.66 -41.49 -0.98
CA THR A 138 -9.82 -42.66 -1.86
C THR A 138 -9.26 -43.96 -1.30
N ALA A 139 -8.61 -43.96 -0.14
CA ALA A 139 -7.95 -45.15 0.41
C ALA A 139 -8.82 -46.03 1.34
N SER A 140 -10.09 -45.68 1.60
CA SER A 140 -10.93 -46.43 2.56
C SER A 140 -12.11 -47.21 1.96
N ILE A 141 -12.16 -47.42 0.64
CA ILE A 141 -13.20 -48.25 0.00
C ILE A 141 -12.54 -49.33 -0.87
N THR A 142 -11.78 -50.23 -0.26
CA THR A 142 -11.46 -51.57 -0.80
C THR A 142 -10.68 -52.35 0.26
N THR A 143 -11.31 -52.77 1.36
CA THR A 143 -10.85 -53.95 2.12
C THR A 143 -11.97 -54.55 2.97
N GLU A 144 -12.96 -55.12 2.29
CA GLU A 144 -13.82 -56.13 2.92
C GLU A 144 -14.10 -57.21 1.87
N THR A 145 -13.16 -58.15 1.71
CA THR A 145 -13.43 -59.58 1.49
C THR A 145 -12.15 -60.42 1.42
N SER A 146 -12.29 -61.66 1.90
CA SER A 146 -11.41 -62.83 1.82
C SER A 146 -10.21 -62.93 2.78
N SER A 147 -10.53 -63.62 3.87
CA SER A 147 -9.74 -64.56 4.66
C SER A 147 -9.00 -65.66 3.86
N ILE A 148 -7.99 -66.27 4.53
CA ILE A 148 -7.36 -67.60 4.34
C ILE A 148 -6.07 -67.64 3.50
N SER A 149 -4.90 -67.71 4.15
CA SER A 149 -4.13 -68.97 4.32
C SER A 149 -2.73 -68.69 4.90
N LYS A 150 -2.34 -69.50 5.88
CA LYS A 150 -1.00 -69.60 6.49
C LYS A 150 0.03 -70.14 5.49
N ALA A 151 1.28 -69.67 5.59
CA ALA A 151 2.50 -70.48 5.77
C ALA A 151 3.77 -69.61 5.73
N ASP A 152 4.54 -69.66 6.82
CA ASP A 152 5.97 -69.36 6.94
C ASP A 152 6.78 -70.64 6.59
N PRO A 153 8.13 -70.65 6.58
CA PRO A 153 9.12 -69.62 6.20
C PRO A 153 10.25 -70.24 5.31
N SER A 154 11.26 -69.46 4.91
CA SER A 154 12.71 -69.80 5.01
C SER A 154 13.60 -69.22 3.90
N ILE A 155 14.79 -68.73 4.32
CA ILE A 155 16.10 -68.74 3.60
C ILE A 155 16.17 -67.82 2.35
N GLN A 156 17.15 -66.95 2.08
CA GLN A 156 18.59 -66.92 2.39
C GLN A 156 19.16 -65.50 2.21
N THR A 157 20.30 -65.26 2.86
CA THR A 157 21.22 -64.13 2.73
C THR A 157 21.95 -64.07 1.38
N ASP A 158 22.34 -62.85 0.98
CA ASP A 158 23.69 -62.41 0.50
C ASP A 158 23.77 -61.53 -0.77
N PRO A 159 24.85 -60.72 -0.92
CA PRO A 159 24.79 -59.33 -1.36
C PRO A 159 25.46 -59.03 -2.72
N HIS A 160 25.53 -57.72 -3.03
CA HIS A 160 26.31 -57.03 -4.06
C HIS A 160 25.78 -57.09 -5.51
N SER A 161 25.44 -55.91 -6.05
CA SER A 161 26.18 -55.34 -7.19
C SER A 161 25.58 -53.99 -7.58
N SER A 162 26.42 -52.97 -7.45
CA SER A 162 26.29 -51.63 -7.99
C SER A 162 26.22 -51.62 -9.52
N THR A 163 25.25 -50.93 -10.10
CA THR A 163 25.42 -50.31 -11.43
C THR A 163 24.50 -49.11 -11.59
N VAL A 164 25.14 -47.94 -11.68
CA VAL A 164 24.56 -46.63 -11.98
C VAL A 164 24.24 -46.57 -13.49
N PRO A 165 23.03 -46.20 -13.93
CA PRO A 165 22.80 -45.90 -15.33
C PRO A 165 23.18 -44.44 -15.62
N LYS A 166 24.24 -44.26 -16.44
CA LYS A 166 24.55 -43.00 -17.11
C LYS A 166 23.38 -42.65 -18.04
N LYS A 167 22.69 -41.54 -17.76
CA LYS A 167 21.81 -40.88 -18.73
C LYS A 167 22.67 -40.13 -19.75
N SER A 168 22.59 -40.56 -21.00
CA SER A 168 23.07 -39.84 -22.18
C SER A 168 22.18 -38.63 -22.45
N TYR A 169 22.75 -37.44 -22.46
CA TYR A 169 22.14 -36.25 -23.06
C TYR A 169 22.41 -36.26 -24.58
N PRO A 170 21.44 -35.84 -25.42
CA PRO A 170 21.70 -35.56 -26.82
C PRO A 170 22.29 -34.14 -26.99
N ASP A 171 23.26 -34.04 -27.89
CA ASP A 171 23.85 -32.80 -28.39
C ASP A 171 22.81 -31.89 -29.08
N PRO A 172 22.89 -30.55 -28.91
CA PRO A 172 22.20 -29.61 -29.77
C PRO A 172 23.13 -29.16 -30.90
N HIS A 173 22.85 -29.62 -32.13
CA HIS A 173 23.43 -29.06 -33.34
C HIS A 173 22.51 -28.00 -33.96
N VAL A 174 23.17 -26.95 -34.47
CA VAL A 174 22.74 -25.97 -35.49
C VAL A 174 21.94 -24.75 -34.99
N SER A 175 22.68 -23.73 -34.54
CA SER A 175 22.23 -22.33 -34.61
C SER A 175 22.59 -21.76 -35.99
N ALA A 176 21.58 -21.52 -36.82
CA ALA A 176 21.72 -20.78 -38.08
C ALA A 176 21.87 -19.29 -37.79
N SER A 177 22.98 -18.72 -38.27
CA SER A 177 23.29 -17.29 -38.23
C SER A 177 22.42 -16.53 -39.24
N LEU A 178 21.54 -15.66 -38.75
CA LEU A 178 20.82 -14.68 -39.57
C LEU A 178 21.63 -13.38 -39.62
N LYS A 179 22.11 -13.07 -40.83
CA LYS A 179 22.69 -11.77 -41.21
C LYS A 179 21.62 -10.66 -41.12
N PRO A 180 21.98 -9.45 -40.65
CA PRO A 180 21.11 -8.29 -40.81
C PRO A 180 21.24 -7.73 -42.23
N SER A 181 20.13 -7.64 -42.95
CA SER A 181 20.00 -6.88 -44.20
C SER A 181 19.85 -5.40 -43.88
N SER A 182 20.83 -4.62 -44.31
CA SER A 182 20.75 -3.16 -44.41
C SER A 182 19.94 -2.78 -45.65
N GLU A 183 18.77 -2.19 -45.47
CA GLU A 183 18.10 -1.41 -46.53
C GLU A 183 18.15 0.08 -46.20
N PRO A 184 18.36 0.94 -47.21
CA PRO A 184 18.56 2.37 -47.03
C PRO A 184 17.23 3.13 -46.89
N PHE A 185 17.26 4.14 -46.02
CA PHE A 185 16.18 5.06 -45.72
C PHE A 185 16.03 6.10 -46.84
N ASP A 186 14.85 6.15 -47.47
CA ASP A 186 14.48 7.13 -48.50
C ASP A 186 13.55 8.22 -47.90
N PRO A 187 13.92 9.52 -47.90
CA PRO A 187 13.12 10.55 -47.25
C PRO A 187 12.44 11.47 -48.29
N THR A 188 11.28 11.08 -48.83
CA THR A 188 10.43 12.02 -49.58
C THR A 188 8.93 11.76 -49.39
N HIS A 189 8.31 12.48 -48.44
CA HIS A 189 7.07 13.27 -48.56
C HIS A 189 6.23 13.32 -47.27
N PRO A 190 5.74 14.51 -46.86
CA PRO A 190 4.80 14.65 -45.76
C PRO A 190 3.36 14.70 -46.27
N ALA A 191 2.46 13.93 -45.67
CA ALA A 191 1.02 14.15 -45.76
C ALA A 191 0.48 14.35 -44.33
N MET A 192 0.25 15.62 -43.99
CA MET A 192 -0.51 16.01 -42.80
C MET A 192 -1.96 15.54 -42.95
N VAL A 193 -2.40 14.64 -42.08
CA VAL A 193 -3.82 14.41 -41.83
C VAL A 193 -4.12 14.96 -40.45
N HIS A 194 -4.85 16.08 -40.43
CA HIS A 194 -5.41 16.69 -39.24
C HIS A 194 -6.33 15.70 -38.52
N SER A 195 -6.03 15.40 -37.26
CA SER A 195 -6.98 14.79 -36.33
C SER A 195 -7.68 15.90 -35.53
N PRO A 196 -9.01 15.86 -35.35
CA PRO A 196 -9.75 16.92 -34.66
C PRO A 196 -9.50 16.87 -33.15
N ILE A 197 -9.25 18.06 -32.60
CA ILE A 197 -9.22 18.36 -31.17
C ILE A 197 -10.63 18.17 -30.63
N VAL A 198 -10.83 17.16 -29.79
CA VAL A 198 -12.04 17.03 -28.97
C VAL A 198 -11.84 17.89 -27.74
N GLU A 199 -12.48 19.06 -27.74
CA GLU A 199 -12.68 19.88 -26.54
C GLU A 199 -13.55 19.09 -25.55
N VAL A 200 -12.99 18.75 -24.38
CA VAL A 200 -13.77 18.34 -23.22
C VAL A 200 -13.82 19.54 -22.27
N GLY A 201 -14.81 20.39 -22.51
CA GLY A 201 -15.29 21.38 -21.54
C GLY A 201 -16.22 20.71 -20.53
N GLY A 202 -16.21 21.21 -19.29
CA GLY A 202 -17.18 20.83 -18.24
C GLY A 202 -16.55 20.48 -16.91
N MET A 203 -15.94 21.46 -16.25
CA MET A 203 -15.52 21.36 -14.86
C MET A 203 -16.71 21.75 -13.97
N GLU A 204 -17.56 20.76 -13.64
CA GLU A 204 -18.67 20.96 -12.70
C GLU A 204 -18.17 20.89 -11.24
N CYS A 205 -18.71 21.81 -10.45
CA CYS A 205 -18.43 22.02 -9.04
C CYS A 205 -18.70 20.77 -8.20
N ILE A 206 -17.72 20.42 -7.36
CA ILE A 206 -17.87 19.40 -6.32
C ILE A 206 -18.50 20.05 -5.10
N ASP A 207 -19.80 19.82 -4.90
CA ASP A 207 -20.47 20.09 -3.63
C ASP A 207 -19.98 19.11 -2.56
N LEU A 208 -19.35 19.68 -1.53
CA LEU A 208 -18.97 18.98 -0.30
C LEU A 208 -20.24 18.75 0.55
N MET A 209 -20.82 17.56 0.49
CA MET A 209 -21.84 17.16 1.46
C MET A 209 -21.21 16.78 2.82
N PRO A 210 -21.82 17.18 3.95
CA PRO A 210 -21.37 16.80 5.28
C PRO A 210 -21.76 15.34 5.60
N MET A 211 -20.83 14.61 6.21
CA MET A 211 -21.09 13.29 6.78
C MET A 211 -21.93 13.44 8.05
N ASP A 212 -23.22 13.09 7.96
CA ASP A 212 -24.11 12.98 9.11
C ASP A 212 -23.93 11.61 9.77
N THR A 213 -23.45 11.63 11.02
CA THR A 213 -23.37 10.46 11.89
C THR A 213 -24.58 10.47 12.83
N ARG A 214 -25.70 9.88 12.40
CA ARG A 214 -26.79 9.50 13.32
C ARG A 214 -27.12 8.03 13.19
N GLY A 215 -27.11 7.39 14.36
CA GLY A 215 -27.11 5.95 14.54
C GLY A 215 -28.44 5.28 14.20
N TYR A 216 -28.32 4.09 13.62
CA TYR A 216 -29.40 3.14 13.44
C TYR A 216 -29.47 2.27 14.71
N GLN A 217 -30.40 2.58 15.62
CA GLN A 217 -30.77 1.68 16.71
C GLN A 217 -31.77 0.65 16.17
N GLY A 218 -31.28 -0.56 15.87
CA GLY A 218 -32.12 -1.71 15.56
C GLY A 218 -32.69 -2.33 16.83
N THR A 219 -34.02 -2.30 16.94
CA THR A 219 -34.83 -2.95 17.97
C THR A 219 -34.69 -4.48 17.92
N LYS A 220 -34.33 -5.10 19.05
CA LYS A 220 -34.39 -6.54 19.27
C LYS A 220 -35.84 -6.95 19.55
N ALA A 221 -36.42 -7.76 18.66
CA ALA A 221 -37.60 -8.56 18.97
C ALA A 221 -37.16 -9.95 19.43
N ASP A 222 -37.75 -10.35 20.55
CA ASP A 222 -37.57 -11.60 21.28
C ASP A 222 -38.43 -12.70 20.62
N ASP A 223 -37.83 -13.83 20.25
CA ASP A 223 -38.57 -15.00 19.78
C ASP A 223 -37.97 -16.27 20.39
N ARG A 224 -38.43 -16.59 21.60
CA ARG A 224 -38.27 -17.90 22.24
C ARG A 224 -39.50 -18.75 21.96
N GLY A 225 -39.39 -19.75 21.09
CA GLY A 225 -40.47 -20.70 20.90
C GLY A 225 -40.15 -21.95 20.07
N LYS A 226 -39.78 -23.03 20.77
CA LYS A 226 -40.07 -24.45 20.45
C LYS A 226 -39.74 -25.00 19.04
N ALA A 227 -38.83 -25.98 18.99
CA ALA A 227 -39.13 -27.30 18.38
C ALA A 227 -38.15 -28.38 18.83
N ARG A 228 -38.72 -29.54 19.20
CA ARG A 228 -38.11 -30.78 19.67
C ARG A 228 -37.60 -31.65 18.52
N LEU A 229 -36.53 -32.39 18.83
CA LEU A 229 -36.24 -33.80 18.51
C LEU A 229 -36.55 -34.30 17.09
N LEU A 230 -35.51 -34.45 16.27
CA LEU A 230 -35.35 -35.59 15.36
C LEU A 230 -33.85 -35.92 15.23
N GLY A 231 -33.46 -37.09 15.75
CA GLY A 231 -32.12 -37.63 15.61
C GLY A 231 -31.86 -38.03 14.16
N LYS A 232 -31.11 -37.20 13.44
CA LYS A 232 -30.59 -37.51 12.10
C LYS A 232 -29.08 -37.75 12.23
N ARG A 233 -28.65 -38.97 11.89
CA ARG A 233 -27.23 -39.35 11.73
C ARG A 233 -26.52 -38.27 10.90
N LYS A 234 -25.62 -37.52 11.54
CA LYS A 234 -24.70 -36.61 10.85
C LYS A 234 -23.70 -37.47 10.08
N GLY A 235 -23.84 -37.51 8.75
CA GLY A 235 -22.68 -37.76 7.91
C GLY A 235 -21.60 -36.69 8.17
N PRO A 236 -20.33 -36.94 7.82
CA PRO A 236 -19.26 -35.96 7.99
C PRO A 236 -19.70 -34.66 7.33
N ARG A 237 -19.98 -33.68 8.18
CA ARG A 237 -20.45 -32.36 7.79
C ARG A 237 -19.19 -31.67 7.28
N GLU A 238 -19.06 -31.56 5.97
CA GLU A 238 -18.09 -30.64 5.38
C GLU A 238 -18.45 -29.26 5.93
N GLU A 239 -17.67 -28.80 6.91
CA GLU A 239 -17.85 -27.47 7.44
C GLU A 239 -17.59 -26.50 6.30
N PRO A 240 -18.54 -25.60 5.96
CA PRO A 240 -18.28 -24.57 4.98
C PRO A 240 -17.01 -23.88 5.42
N MET A 241 -16.08 -23.71 4.47
CA MET A 241 -14.75 -23.11 4.65
C MET A 241 -14.94 -21.70 5.19
N SER A 242 -15.20 -21.62 6.49
CA SER A 242 -15.17 -20.38 7.22
C SER A 242 -13.72 -19.98 7.12
N TRP A 243 -13.46 -18.80 6.59
CA TRP A 243 -12.33 -18.00 7.03
C TRP A 243 -12.56 -17.66 8.50
N GLY A 244 -12.69 -18.71 9.31
CA GLY A 244 -13.27 -18.71 10.62
C GLY A 244 -12.27 -17.99 11.44
N ARG A 245 -12.54 -16.71 11.71
CA ARG A 245 -11.87 -15.87 12.70
C ARG A 245 -10.53 -16.47 13.04
N ASP A 246 -9.56 -16.38 12.12
CA ASP A 246 -8.25 -16.98 12.35
C ASP A 246 -7.74 -16.33 13.63
N GLU A 247 -7.85 -17.05 14.75
CA GLU A 247 -7.57 -16.48 16.07
C GLU A 247 -6.14 -15.94 16.07
N GLY A 248 -5.27 -16.54 15.25
CA GLY A 248 -3.93 -16.07 14.93
C GLY A 248 -3.87 -14.61 14.47
N ILE A 249 -4.63 -14.19 13.43
CA ILE A 249 -4.55 -12.82 12.90
C ILE A 249 -5.07 -11.83 13.94
N SER A 250 -6.15 -12.16 14.65
CA SER A 250 -6.72 -11.30 15.69
C SER A 250 -5.80 -11.09 16.90
N ARG A 251 -4.89 -12.03 17.17
CA ARG A 251 -3.87 -11.94 18.23
C ARG A 251 -2.68 -11.08 17.84
N LEU A 252 -2.46 -10.79 16.55
CA LEU A 252 -1.37 -9.93 16.11
C LEU A 252 -1.63 -8.49 16.55
N TRP A 253 -0.66 -7.93 17.29
CA TRP A 253 -0.79 -6.61 17.92
C TRP A 253 -1.16 -5.51 16.91
N TRP A 254 -0.54 -5.54 15.73
CA TRP A 254 -0.75 -4.52 14.71
C TRP A 254 -2.17 -4.58 14.15
N TYR A 255 -2.77 -5.75 13.99
CA TYR A 255 -4.16 -5.89 13.56
C TYR A 255 -5.12 -5.34 14.62
N LYS A 256 -4.87 -5.65 15.89
CA LYS A 256 -5.64 -5.14 17.04
C LYS A 256 -5.60 -3.61 17.13
N TYR A 257 -4.43 -3.02 16.91
CA TYR A 257 -4.21 -1.56 17.02
C TYR A 257 -4.29 -0.82 15.69
N ARG A 258 -4.83 -1.43 14.63
CA ARG A 258 -4.98 -0.80 13.29
C ARG A 258 -5.68 0.56 13.32
N HIS A 259 -6.59 0.75 14.26
CA HIS A 259 -7.32 2.01 14.45
C HIS A 259 -6.41 3.16 14.92
N LEU A 260 -5.34 2.88 15.68
CA LEU A 260 -4.34 3.86 16.10
C LEU A 260 -3.43 4.29 14.95
N LEU A 261 -3.32 3.44 13.91
CA LEU A 261 -2.48 3.65 12.74
C LEU A 261 -3.24 4.26 11.55
N ARG A 262 -4.52 4.61 11.76
CA ARG A 262 -5.29 5.44 10.81
C ARG A 262 -4.67 6.83 10.72
N GLU A 263 -4.79 7.46 9.55
CA GLU A 263 -4.29 8.80 9.27
C GLU A 263 -4.65 9.82 10.35
N ARG A 264 -5.95 9.87 10.70
CA ARG A 264 -6.48 10.80 11.71
C ARG A 264 -5.85 10.54 13.09
N SER A 265 -5.72 9.28 13.48
CA SER A 265 -5.12 8.89 14.75
C SER A 265 -3.64 9.25 14.81
N LEU A 266 -2.90 9.05 13.70
CA LEU A 266 -1.49 9.44 13.61
C LEU A 266 -1.32 10.97 13.65
N VAL A 267 -2.17 11.73 12.97
CA VAL A 267 -2.17 13.20 13.04
C VAL A 267 -2.45 13.68 14.47
N LEU A 268 -3.47 13.12 15.12
CA LEU A 268 -3.78 13.44 16.51
C LEU A 268 -2.62 13.08 17.45
N LEU A 269 -1.96 11.94 17.23
CA LEU A 269 -0.79 11.53 18.00
C LEU A 269 0.36 12.52 17.82
N VAL A 270 0.66 12.94 16.58
CA VAL A 270 1.71 13.95 16.30
C VAL A 270 1.40 15.27 17.00
N ILE A 271 0.16 15.76 16.88
CA ILE A 271 -0.25 17.01 17.56
C ILE A 271 -0.14 16.87 19.07
N SER A 272 -0.57 15.73 19.64
CA SER A 272 -0.52 15.49 21.07
C SER A 272 0.92 15.42 21.60
N LEU A 273 1.82 14.75 20.86
CA LEU A 273 3.24 14.69 21.17
C LEU A 273 3.92 16.05 21.05
N GLU A 274 3.54 16.85 20.05
CA GLU A 274 4.07 18.20 19.88
C GLU A 274 3.59 19.16 20.97
N LEU A 275 2.31 19.08 21.36
CA LEU A 275 1.78 19.83 22.50
C LEU A 275 2.46 19.45 23.81
N LEU A 276 2.69 18.14 24.03
CA LEU A 276 3.46 17.67 25.18
C LEU A 276 4.90 18.21 25.14
N TYR A 277 5.55 18.20 23.98
CA TYR A 277 6.88 18.79 23.78
C TYR A 277 6.87 20.28 24.12
N ILE A 278 5.91 21.06 23.62
CA ILE A 278 5.76 22.48 23.94
C ILE A 278 5.57 22.70 25.45
N ILE A 279 4.71 21.93 26.12
CA ILE A 279 4.47 22.04 27.57
C ILE A 279 5.75 21.72 28.36
N LEU A 280 6.46 20.66 28.00
CA LEU A 280 7.67 20.27 28.69
C LEU A 280 8.81 21.28 28.50
N PHE A 281 8.93 21.87 27.31
CA PHE A 281 10.08 22.72 26.98
C PHE A 281 9.86 24.20 27.16
N ILE A 282 8.64 24.70 27.00
CA ILE A 282 8.31 26.08 27.38
C ILE A 282 7.90 26.10 28.84
N GLY A 283 6.96 25.23 29.23
CA GLY A 283 6.31 25.29 30.54
C GLY A 283 7.27 25.02 31.69
N ILE A 284 8.10 23.98 31.61
CA ILE A 284 9.02 23.62 32.71
C ILE A 284 10.11 24.68 32.91
N PRO A 285 10.88 25.11 31.88
CA PRO A 285 11.89 26.14 32.07
C PRO A 285 11.27 27.46 32.51
N HIS A 286 10.08 27.82 32.02
CA HIS A 286 9.38 29.02 32.47
C HIS A 286 8.98 28.93 33.95
N ALA A 287 8.49 27.77 34.40
CA ALA A 287 8.16 27.54 35.80
C ALA A 287 9.40 27.53 36.72
N ILE A 288 10.54 27.01 36.26
CA ILE A 288 11.79 26.94 37.04
C ILE A 288 12.46 28.31 37.14
N MET A 289 12.50 29.09 36.05
CA MET A 289 13.27 30.35 36.00
C MET A 289 12.54 31.56 36.59
N GLY A 290 11.25 31.44 36.95
CA GLY A 290 10.47 32.44 37.72
C GLY A 290 10.20 33.78 37.02
N SER A 291 10.98 34.12 35.99
CA SER A 291 10.80 35.24 35.07
C SER A 291 10.98 34.72 33.65
N SER A 292 10.16 35.18 32.71
CA SER A 292 10.25 34.64 31.36
C SER A 292 11.55 35.12 30.72
N PRO A 293 12.33 34.27 30.02
CA PRO A 293 13.37 34.74 29.11
C PRO A 293 12.80 35.61 27.95
N LEU A 294 11.47 35.76 27.89
CA LEU A 294 10.76 36.70 27.02
C LEU A 294 10.75 38.14 27.58
N GLU A 295 10.91 38.34 28.90
CA GLU A 295 10.79 39.65 29.56
C GLU A 295 12.09 40.44 29.63
N ASP A 296 13.27 39.79 29.53
CA ASP A 296 14.55 40.51 29.43
C ASP A 296 15.15 40.42 28.01
N PRO A 297 14.67 41.25 27.06
CA PRO A 297 15.20 41.31 25.70
C PRO A 297 16.64 41.84 25.63
N ARG A 298 17.26 42.25 26.75
CA ARG A 298 18.59 42.88 26.76
C ARG A 298 19.73 41.95 27.18
N GLY A 299 19.44 40.74 27.66
CA GLY A 299 20.46 39.83 28.20
C GLY A 299 21.26 39.02 27.17
N TYR A 300 20.71 38.73 26.00
CA TYR A 300 21.37 37.89 24.99
C TYR A 300 21.79 38.70 23.77
N ALA A 301 23.06 38.58 23.35
CA ALA A 301 23.47 39.09 22.05
C ALA A 301 22.69 38.38 20.93
N GLN A 302 22.49 39.07 19.81
CA GLN A 302 21.73 38.53 18.69
C GLN A 302 22.34 37.20 18.20
N GLY A 303 21.57 36.12 18.28
CA GLY A 303 21.99 34.78 17.88
C GLY A 303 22.79 33.99 18.93
N GLN A 304 23.12 34.59 20.08
CA GLN A 304 23.86 33.93 21.16
C GLN A 304 23.11 32.71 21.69
N CYS A 305 21.78 32.76 21.69
CA CYS A 305 21.00 31.67 22.25
C CYS A 305 20.87 30.42 21.40
N LEU A 306 21.26 30.46 20.12
CA LEU A 306 21.45 29.24 19.34
C LEU A 306 22.72 28.49 19.76
N VAL A 307 23.58 29.13 20.56
CA VAL A 307 24.86 28.60 21.06
C VAL A 307 24.80 28.37 22.58
N ASP A 308 23.99 29.16 23.30
CA ASP A 308 23.84 29.04 24.75
C ASP A 308 22.98 27.85 25.19
N TRP A 309 23.01 27.63 26.50
CA TRP A 309 22.34 26.52 27.18
C TRP A 309 20.85 26.33 26.82
N PRO A 310 19.99 27.35 26.57
CA PRO A 310 18.57 27.11 26.32
C PRO A 310 18.31 26.29 25.05
N PHE A 311 19.22 26.35 24.07
CA PHE A 311 19.13 25.57 22.84
C PHE A 311 19.50 24.10 23.02
N TRP A 312 20.50 23.81 23.85
CA TRP A 312 21.10 22.49 23.96
C TRP A 312 20.11 21.38 24.35
N PRO A 313 19.22 21.52 25.36
CA PRO A 313 18.24 20.49 25.70
C PRO A 313 17.31 20.14 24.54
N GLY A 314 16.76 21.15 23.86
CA GLY A 314 15.89 20.96 22.71
C GLY A 314 16.62 20.30 21.55
N TYR A 315 17.84 20.76 21.26
CA TYR A 315 18.69 20.19 20.23
C TYR A 315 19.08 18.73 20.52
N VAL A 316 19.53 18.42 21.75
CA VAL A 316 19.89 17.05 22.16
C VAL A 316 18.70 16.11 22.01
N ILE A 317 17.49 16.55 22.37
CA ILE A 317 16.29 15.72 22.23
C ILE A 317 15.88 15.56 20.77
N LEU A 318 15.97 16.60 19.93
CA LEU A 318 15.73 16.47 18.49
C LEU A 318 16.73 15.52 17.83
N VAL A 319 18.02 15.65 18.17
CA VAL A 319 19.06 14.75 17.68
C VAL A 319 18.81 13.33 18.20
N GLY A 320 18.47 13.16 19.47
CA GLY A 320 18.13 11.86 20.08
C GLY A 320 16.92 11.20 19.43
N LEU A 321 15.84 11.96 19.22
CA LEU A 321 14.64 11.50 18.52
C LEU A 321 15.02 11.01 17.12
N LYS A 322 15.84 11.77 16.41
CA LYS A 322 16.29 11.45 15.07
C LYS A 322 17.23 10.24 15.01
N THR A 323 18.16 10.10 15.96
CA THR A 323 19.10 8.97 16.04
C THR A 323 18.43 7.69 16.51
N VAL A 324 17.27 7.76 17.17
CA VAL A 324 16.47 6.57 17.52
C VAL A 324 15.47 6.23 16.42
N VAL A 325 14.67 7.22 15.98
CA VAL A 325 13.55 7.01 15.07
C VAL A 325 14.01 6.53 13.68
N TYR A 326 15.08 7.10 13.13
CA TYR A 326 15.51 6.72 11.77
C TYR A 326 16.18 5.34 11.70
N PRO A 327 17.10 4.96 12.60
CA PRO A 327 17.57 3.58 12.64
C PRO A 327 16.45 2.59 12.96
N ALA A 328 15.51 2.93 13.85
CA ALA A 328 14.35 2.08 14.11
C ALA A 328 13.53 1.84 12.83
N GLN A 329 13.23 2.90 12.06
CA GLN A 329 12.56 2.77 10.76
C GLN A 329 13.33 1.84 9.81
N PHE A 330 14.65 2.00 9.72
CA PHE A 330 15.48 1.16 8.86
C PHE A 330 15.44 -0.31 9.29
N LEU A 331 15.54 -0.58 10.60
CA LEU A 331 15.44 -1.92 11.16
C LEU A 331 14.08 -2.55 10.87
N PHE A 332 12.98 -1.81 11.06
CA PHE A 332 11.64 -2.29 10.73
C PHE A 332 11.43 -2.55 9.23
N MET A 333 12.17 -1.84 8.39
CA MET A 333 12.14 -1.97 6.92
C MET A 333 13.12 -3.00 6.36
N ARG A 334 14.01 -3.57 7.18
CA ARG A 334 15.09 -4.46 6.73
C ARG A 334 14.58 -5.70 5.99
N ASP A 335 13.39 -6.18 6.33
CA ASP A 335 12.80 -7.37 5.73
C ASP A 335 11.77 -7.03 4.63
N VAL A 336 11.44 -5.75 4.44
CA VAL A 336 10.42 -5.25 3.50
C VAL A 336 10.93 -5.24 2.07
N ARG A 337 10.50 -6.13 1.16
CA ARG A 337 10.95 -6.07 -0.25
C ARG A 337 10.53 -4.74 -0.91
N ASP A 338 11.43 -4.12 -1.67
CA ASP A 338 11.30 -2.75 -2.16
C ASP A 338 10.38 -2.62 -3.39
N ALA A 339 9.09 -2.95 -3.24
CA ALA A 339 8.14 -2.94 -4.36
C ALA A 339 7.76 -1.51 -4.84
N TYR A 340 8.01 -0.48 -4.02
CA TYR A 340 7.56 0.90 -4.26
C TYR A 340 8.68 1.96 -4.11
N GLY A 341 9.94 1.53 -4.18
CA GLY A 341 11.08 2.40 -3.90
C GLY A 341 11.05 2.98 -2.48
N LEU A 342 10.35 2.33 -1.55
CA LEU A 342 10.18 2.74 -0.17
C LEU A 342 11.51 2.68 0.59
N ARG A 343 12.31 1.63 0.35
CA ARG A 343 13.65 1.54 0.94
C ARG A 343 14.55 2.61 0.38
N TRP A 344 14.44 2.87 -0.92
CA TRP A 344 15.20 3.93 -1.55
C TRP A 344 14.82 5.30 -0.98
N GLU A 345 13.54 5.61 -0.85
CA GLU A 345 13.06 6.85 -0.23
C GLU A 345 13.58 7.00 1.20
N LEU A 346 13.46 5.96 2.03
CA LEU A 346 13.99 5.98 3.39
C LEU A 346 15.52 6.14 3.37
N ARG A 347 16.23 5.45 2.46
CA ARG A 347 17.68 5.59 2.30
C ARG A 347 18.03 7.02 1.94
N VAL A 348 17.41 7.63 0.92
CA VAL A 348 17.66 9.04 0.57
C VAL A 348 17.27 9.99 1.70
N HIS A 349 16.26 9.67 2.50
CA HIS A 349 15.85 10.50 3.65
C HIS A 349 16.80 10.35 4.86
N THR A 350 17.52 9.23 4.97
CA THR A 350 18.40 8.90 6.11
C THR A 350 19.89 9.06 5.82
N THR A 351 20.32 8.85 4.57
CA THR A 351 21.73 8.80 4.13
C THR A 351 22.45 10.15 4.12
N PRO A 352 21.82 11.32 3.88
CA PRO A 352 22.54 12.60 3.90
C PRO A 352 22.97 13.05 5.30
N ARG A 353 22.71 12.27 6.36
CA ARG A 353 22.32 12.82 7.65
C ARG A 353 23.26 12.63 8.84
N THR A 354 24.42 12.01 8.63
CA THR A 354 25.40 11.78 9.70
C THR A 354 26.70 12.57 9.57
N TRP A 355 26.96 13.28 8.47
CA TRP A 355 28.22 14.03 8.32
C TRP A 355 27.98 15.42 7.69
N VAL A 356 28.30 16.47 8.47
CA VAL A 356 28.45 17.90 8.10
C VAL A 356 27.17 18.77 8.07
N MET A 357 26.90 19.45 9.20
CA MET A 357 25.62 20.11 9.54
C MET A 357 25.33 21.49 8.93
N PHE A 358 26.24 22.18 8.23
CA PHE A 358 25.99 23.58 7.82
C PHE A 358 25.68 23.81 6.33
N VAL A 359 26.30 23.07 5.41
CA VAL A 359 25.95 23.12 3.96
C VAL A 359 24.69 22.30 3.66
N MET A 360 24.32 21.41 4.57
CA MET A 360 23.27 20.41 4.36
C MET A 360 21.84 20.86 4.68
N ASN A 361 21.56 21.97 5.36
CA ASN A 361 20.15 22.36 5.59
C ASN A 361 19.39 22.67 4.28
N GLY A 362 20.06 23.28 3.30
CA GLY A 362 19.53 23.43 1.94
C GLY A 362 19.36 22.07 1.25
N ILE A 363 20.34 21.17 1.38
CA ILE A 363 20.27 19.81 0.83
C ILE A 363 19.24 18.94 1.57
N PHE A 364 18.91 19.21 2.84
CA PHE A 364 17.86 18.53 3.60
C PHE A 364 16.48 18.99 3.16
N LEU A 365 16.30 20.29 2.95
CA LEU A 365 15.07 20.82 2.37
C LEU A 365 14.89 20.27 0.95
N LEU A 366 15.93 20.32 0.10
CA LEU A 366 15.90 19.78 -1.25
C LEU A 366 15.74 18.26 -1.29
N GLY A 367 16.39 17.51 -0.38
CA GLY A 367 16.30 16.06 -0.28
C GLY A 367 14.95 15.60 0.28
N GLY A 368 14.39 16.34 1.23
CA GLY A 368 13.02 16.16 1.71
C GLY A 368 12.00 16.42 0.59
N ILE A 369 12.20 17.47 -0.20
CA ILE A 369 11.39 17.74 -1.39
C ILE A 369 11.53 16.60 -2.42
N PHE A 370 12.77 16.20 -2.69
CA PHE A 370 13.06 15.17 -3.66
C PHE A 370 12.39 13.85 -3.28
N THR A 371 12.54 13.41 -2.04
CA THR A 371 11.96 12.14 -1.54
C THR A 371 10.45 12.19 -1.38
N SER A 372 9.92 13.27 -0.81
CA SER A 372 8.49 13.34 -0.49
C SER A 372 7.62 13.65 -1.71
N PHE A 373 8.16 14.33 -2.73
CA PHE A 373 7.37 14.83 -3.84
C PHE A 373 7.93 14.52 -5.23
N LEU A 374 9.21 14.83 -5.50
CA LEU A 374 9.74 14.64 -6.86
C LEU A 374 9.88 13.16 -7.23
N PHE A 375 10.29 12.32 -6.29
CA PHE A 375 10.51 10.90 -6.53
C PHE A 375 9.20 10.13 -6.78
N PRO A 376 8.16 10.27 -5.94
CA PRO A 376 6.86 9.65 -6.23
C PRO A 376 6.28 10.11 -7.56
N LEU A 377 6.48 11.39 -7.92
CA LEU A 377 6.04 11.94 -9.19
C LEU A 377 6.85 11.39 -10.37
N TYR A 378 8.18 11.34 -10.24
CA TYR A 378 9.07 10.77 -11.25
C TYR A 378 8.75 9.29 -11.49
N ASP A 379 8.55 8.51 -10.44
CA ASP A 379 8.18 7.10 -10.53
C ASP A 379 6.81 6.94 -11.23
N ALA A 380 5.82 7.75 -10.85
CA ALA A 380 4.53 7.78 -11.53
C ALA A 380 4.62 8.13 -13.03
N LEU A 381 5.47 9.09 -13.41
CA LEU A 381 5.68 9.50 -14.80
C LEU A 381 6.50 8.47 -15.59
N SER A 382 7.52 7.87 -14.97
CA SER A 382 8.34 6.81 -15.55
C SER A 382 7.50 5.58 -15.88
N MET A 383 6.60 5.19 -14.97
CA MET A 383 5.63 4.12 -15.19
C MET A 383 4.72 4.40 -16.40
N ARG A 384 4.35 5.66 -16.64
CA ARG A 384 3.59 6.07 -17.83
C ARG A 384 4.41 5.95 -19.12
N SER A 385 5.72 6.23 -19.06
CA SER A 385 6.62 6.09 -20.21
C SER A 385 6.85 4.62 -20.57
N ARG A 386 7.12 3.77 -19.57
CA ARG A 386 7.31 2.31 -19.76
C ARG A 386 6.08 1.63 -20.36
N ARG A 387 4.87 2.11 -20.05
CA ARG A 387 3.61 1.63 -20.68
C ARG A 387 3.59 1.77 -22.21
N LYS A 388 4.38 2.68 -22.80
CA LYS A 388 4.34 2.90 -24.26
C LYS A 388 5.11 1.85 -25.06
N ASN A 389 6.07 1.15 -24.44
CA ASN A 389 7.02 0.30 -25.16
C ASN A 389 6.65 -1.18 -25.14
N VAL A 390 5.70 -1.60 -24.31
CA VAL A 390 5.31 -3.01 -24.23
C VAL A 390 3.85 -3.13 -24.64
N SER A 391 3.62 -3.71 -25.81
CA SER A 391 2.29 -4.01 -26.32
C SER A 391 1.73 -5.21 -25.57
N PHE A 392 1.04 -4.95 -24.46
CA PHE A 392 0.30 -5.99 -23.74
C PHE A 392 -1.08 -6.17 -24.40
N SER A 393 -1.40 -7.38 -24.84
CA SER A 393 -2.76 -7.70 -25.31
C SER A 393 -3.64 -8.12 -24.14
N LEU A 394 -4.92 -7.76 -24.20
CA LEU A 394 -5.92 -8.22 -23.24
C LEU A 394 -6.06 -9.75 -23.29
N ASP A 395 -5.85 -10.36 -24.45
CA ASP A 395 -5.88 -11.81 -24.63
C ASP A 395 -4.76 -12.52 -23.86
N SER A 396 -3.54 -11.97 -23.85
CA SER A 396 -2.43 -12.51 -23.06
C SER A 396 -2.72 -12.45 -21.56
N PHE A 397 -3.40 -11.38 -21.12
CA PHE A 397 -3.84 -11.26 -19.74
C PHE A 397 -4.90 -12.31 -19.38
N HIS A 398 -5.95 -12.47 -20.19
CA HIS A 398 -6.96 -13.50 -19.97
C HIS A 398 -6.38 -14.91 -20.04
N HIS A 399 -5.38 -15.16 -20.88
CA HIS A 399 -4.67 -16.43 -20.91
C HIS A 399 -3.97 -16.70 -19.56
N MET A 400 -3.23 -15.72 -19.05
CA MET A 400 -2.57 -15.80 -17.74
C MET A 400 -3.57 -16.02 -16.60
N LEU A 401 -4.75 -15.39 -16.65
CA LEU A 401 -5.81 -15.60 -15.66
C LEU A 401 -6.40 -17.02 -15.70
N LYS A 402 -6.35 -17.70 -16.85
CA LYS A 402 -6.87 -19.07 -17.04
C LYS A 402 -5.84 -20.14 -16.68
N ASP A 403 -4.55 -19.87 -16.89
CA ASP A 403 -3.47 -20.77 -16.48
C ASP A 403 -3.25 -20.69 -14.96
N ALA A 404 -3.51 -21.79 -14.25
CA ALA A 404 -3.40 -21.81 -12.79
C ALA A 404 -1.98 -21.48 -12.29
N THR A 405 -0.95 -21.89 -13.03
CA THR A 405 0.46 -21.68 -12.64
C THR A 405 0.86 -20.23 -12.85
N GLU A 406 0.56 -19.67 -14.03
CA GLU A 406 0.85 -18.26 -14.29
C GLU A 406 0.03 -17.33 -13.38
N PHE A 407 -1.22 -17.70 -13.09
CA PHE A 407 -2.06 -16.94 -12.16
C PHE A 407 -1.53 -16.98 -10.73
N ASP A 408 -0.96 -18.09 -10.26
CA ASP A 408 -0.35 -18.16 -8.93
C ASP A 408 0.93 -17.31 -8.84
N GLU A 409 1.76 -17.28 -9.90
CA GLU A 409 2.88 -16.34 -9.98
C GLU A 409 2.41 -14.88 -9.97
N PHE A 410 1.34 -14.58 -10.72
CA PHE A 410 0.72 -13.27 -10.75
C PHE A 410 0.14 -12.91 -9.37
N LEU A 411 -0.49 -13.84 -8.67
CA LEU A 411 -1.02 -13.64 -7.33
C LEU A 411 0.10 -13.27 -6.33
N ILE A 412 1.22 -14.00 -6.37
CA ILE A 412 2.43 -13.70 -5.58
C ILE A 412 2.99 -12.30 -5.92
N PHE A 413 2.84 -11.87 -7.17
CA PHE A 413 3.18 -10.51 -7.57
C PHE A 413 2.18 -9.47 -7.02
N CYS A 414 0.88 -9.65 -7.19
CA CYS A 414 -0.18 -8.75 -6.71
C CYS A 414 -0.07 -8.50 -5.21
N VAL A 415 0.29 -9.54 -4.48
CA VAL A 415 0.70 -9.49 -3.08
C VAL A 415 1.81 -8.47 -2.81
N LYS A 416 2.92 -8.56 -3.55
CA LYS A 416 4.11 -7.71 -3.34
C LYS A 416 3.80 -6.29 -3.74
N ASP A 417 2.89 -6.16 -4.69
CA ASP A 417 2.38 -4.94 -5.27
C ASP A 417 1.14 -4.42 -4.54
N PHE A 418 0.76 -4.94 -3.36
CA PHE A 418 -0.39 -4.48 -2.57
C PHE A 418 -1.71 -4.32 -3.36
N SER A 419 -1.97 -5.24 -4.29
CA SER A 419 -3.18 -5.28 -5.12
C SER A 419 -3.81 -6.68 -5.17
N VAL A 420 -3.54 -7.49 -4.14
CA VAL A 420 -3.94 -8.90 -4.03
C VAL A 420 -5.46 -9.08 -3.94
N GLU A 421 -6.17 -8.10 -3.39
CA GLU A 421 -7.63 -8.12 -3.25
C GLU A 421 -8.33 -8.36 -4.60
N ASN A 422 -7.84 -7.73 -5.67
CA ASN A 422 -8.39 -7.86 -7.02
C ASN A 422 -8.23 -9.30 -7.56
N ALA A 423 -7.03 -9.86 -7.42
CA ALA A 423 -6.74 -11.21 -7.88
C ALA A 423 -7.47 -12.27 -7.04
N LEU A 424 -7.56 -12.09 -5.72
CA LEU A 424 -8.30 -13.00 -4.85
C LEU A 424 -9.80 -12.96 -5.11
N PHE A 425 -10.37 -11.77 -5.32
CA PHE A 425 -11.76 -11.60 -5.71
C PHE A 425 -12.05 -12.32 -7.03
N HIS A 426 -11.27 -12.05 -8.07
CA HIS A 426 -11.40 -12.71 -9.38
C HIS A 426 -11.36 -14.24 -9.24
N ARG A 427 -10.36 -14.80 -8.55
CA ARG A 427 -10.25 -16.24 -8.30
C ARG A 427 -11.46 -16.81 -7.55
N ARG A 428 -12.07 -16.04 -6.65
CA ARG A 428 -13.25 -16.47 -5.88
C ARG A 428 -14.51 -16.46 -6.73
N CYS A 429 -14.72 -15.41 -7.53
CA CYS A 429 -15.83 -15.34 -8.49
C CYS A 429 -15.72 -16.40 -9.59
N ALA A 430 -14.54 -16.64 -10.15
CA ALA A 430 -14.33 -17.69 -11.15
C ALA A 430 -14.77 -19.07 -10.63
N ARG A 431 -14.43 -19.41 -9.38
CA ARG A 431 -14.88 -20.66 -8.74
C ARG A 431 -16.39 -20.69 -8.53
N LEU A 432 -16.99 -19.57 -8.12
CA LEU A 432 -18.44 -19.45 -7.96
C LEU A 432 -19.17 -19.70 -9.29
N PHE A 433 -18.66 -19.13 -10.39
CA PHE A 433 -19.20 -19.33 -11.74
C PHE A 433 -19.11 -20.78 -12.19
N SER A 434 -17.97 -21.45 -12.04
CA SER A 434 -17.83 -22.86 -12.40
C SER A 434 -18.75 -23.79 -11.60
N GLN A 435 -18.96 -23.49 -10.31
CA GLN A 435 -19.89 -24.26 -9.46
C GLN A 435 -21.34 -24.09 -9.91
N HIS A 436 -21.73 -22.86 -10.27
CA HIS A 436 -23.07 -22.58 -10.79
C HIS A 436 -23.31 -23.30 -12.12
N GLU A 437 -22.40 -23.18 -13.10
CA GLU A 437 -22.50 -23.84 -14.41
C GLU A 437 -22.62 -25.37 -14.28
N SER A 438 -21.85 -25.98 -13.39
CA SER A 438 -21.91 -27.41 -13.10
C SER A 438 -23.29 -27.82 -12.55
N THR A 439 -23.87 -27.00 -11.68
CA THR A 439 -25.19 -27.26 -11.08
C THR A 439 -26.32 -27.07 -12.09
N THR A 440 -26.26 -26.03 -12.92
CA THR A 440 -27.23 -25.78 -13.98
C THR A 440 -27.22 -26.89 -15.02
N SER A 441 -26.03 -27.32 -15.46
CA SER A 441 -25.87 -28.40 -16.45
C SER A 441 -26.35 -29.76 -15.93
N ALA A 442 -26.12 -30.06 -14.64
CA ALA A 442 -26.65 -31.27 -14.02
C ALA A 442 -28.19 -31.27 -13.92
N SER A 443 -28.79 -30.10 -13.66
CA SER A 443 -30.24 -29.97 -13.56
C SER A 443 -30.95 -30.16 -14.90
N SER A 444 -30.38 -29.68 -16.02
CA SER A 444 -30.99 -29.82 -17.35
C SER A 444 -31.09 -31.29 -17.80
N HIS A 445 -30.19 -32.16 -17.36
CA HIS A 445 -30.27 -33.60 -17.65
C HIS A 445 -31.29 -34.35 -16.78
N ALA A 446 -31.63 -33.83 -15.58
CA ALA A 446 -32.56 -34.48 -14.67
C ALA A 446 -34.05 -34.22 -15.02
N VAL A 447 -34.35 -33.20 -15.82
CA VAL A 447 -35.72 -32.82 -16.23
C VAL A 447 -36.44 -33.91 -17.03
N GLY A 448 -35.73 -34.91 -17.57
CA GLY A 448 -36.34 -36.04 -18.28
C GLY A 448 -37.03 -37.11 -17.42
N ARG A 449 -37.07 -37.00 -16.08
CA ARG A 449 -37.51 -38.12 -15.22
C ARG A 449 -38.46 -37.77 -14.05
N ALA A 450 -39.01 -36.57 -14.01
CA ALA A 450 -39.79 -36.07 -12.86
C ALA A 450 -41.29 -35.96 -13.15
N ASP A 451 -42.04 -37.04 -12.91
CA ASP A 451 -43.52 -37.05 -12.86
C ASP A 451 -44.05 -37.39 -11.44
N LEU A 452 -43.18 -37.34 -10.41
CA LEU A 452 -43.55 -37.64 -9.02
C LEU A 452 -43.19 -36.44 -8.13
N GLY A 453 -44.18 -35.57 -7.90
CA GLY A 453 -44.08 -34.23 -7.32
C GLY A 453 -43.66 -34.14 -5.85
N LEU A 454 -42.41 -34.52 -5.54
CA LEU A 454 -41.80 -34.28 -4.24
C LEU A 454 -40.82 -33.09 -4.31
N SER A 455 -41.31 -31.91 -3.96
CA SER A 455 -40.54 -30.65 -3.88
C SER A 455 -39.52 -30.69 -2.74
N THR A 456 -38.39 -31.37 -2.95
CA THR A 456 -37.26 -31.33 -2.02
C THR A 456 -36.47 -30.05 -2.27
N SER A 457 -36.54 -29.10 -1.33
CA SER A 457 -35.70 -27.90 -1.32
C SER A 457 -34.22 -28.31 -1.40
N SER A 458 -33.58 -28.04 -2.54
CA SER A 458 -32.22 -28.52 -2.80
C SER A 458 -31.22 -27.89 -1.82
N PRO A 459 -30.50 -28.69 -1.01
CA PRO A 459 -29.52 -28.20 -0.03
C PRO A 459 -28.40 -27.35 -0.67
N THR A 460 -28.14 -27.50 -1.97
CA THR A 460 -27.14 -26.72 -2.72
C THR A 460 -27.40 -25.21 -2.73
N SER A 461 -28.66 -24.77 -2.65
CA SER A 461 -29.00 -23.34 -2.65
C SER A 461 -28.46 -22.61 -1.41
N SER A 462 -28.42 -23.28 -0.25
CA SER A 462 -27.96 -22.67 1.00
C SER A 462 -26.45 -22.41 1.03
N ALA A 463 -25.63 -23.38 0.58
CA ALA A 463 -24.17 -23.23 0.53
C ALA A 463 -23.76 -22.15 -0.48
N TYR A 464 -24.44 -22.10 -1.61
CA TYR A 464 -24.23 -21.08 -2.63
C TYR A 464 -24.51 -19.67 -2.06
N LYS A 465 -25.69 -19.45 -1.46
CA LYS A 465 -26.04 -18.16 -0.83
C LYS A 465 -25.03 -17.73 0.23
N LEU A 466 -24.52 -18.67 1.02
CA LEU A 466 -23.48 -18.40 2.02
C LEU A 466 -22.17 -17.93 1.39
N GLU A 467 -21.70 -18.57 0.31
CA GLU A 467 -20.48 -18.15 -0.38
C GLU A 467 -20.64 -16.78 -1.03
N VAL A 468 -21.79 -16.50 -1.63
CA VAL A 468 -22.10 -15.21 -2.23
C VAL A 468 -22.08 -14.09 -1.18
N ASN A 469 -22.79 -14.27 -0.05
CA ASN A 469 -22.77 -13.32 1.05
C ASN A 469 -21.35 -13.13 1.60
N SER A 470 -20.57 -14.21 1.67
CA SER A 470 -19.18 -14.13 2.10
C SER A 470 -18.31 -13.32 1.14
N ILE A 471 -18.51 -13.41 -0.18
CA ILE A 471 -17.80 -12.57 -1.17
C ILE A 471 -18.17 -11.11 -0.95
N TYR A 472 -19.45 -10.80 -0.80
CA TYR A 472 -19.93 -9.43 -0.54
C TYR A 472 -19.29 -8.83 0.72
N ASP A 473 -19.38 -9.54 1.85
CA ASP A 473 -18.84 -9.09 3.14
C ASP A 473 -17.31 -8.92 3.11
N THR A 474 -16.61 -9.72 2.30
CA THR A 474 -15.14 -9.71 2.24
C THR A 474 -14.60 -8.60 1.33
N TYR A 475 -15.24 -8.34 0.19
CA TYR A 475 -14.67 -7.53 -0.90
C TYR A 475 -15.47 -6.27 -1.26
N LEU A 476 -16.79 -6.28 -1.04
CA LEU A 476 -17.69 -5.24 -1.57
C LEU A 476 -18.34 -4.39 -0.48
N GLN A 477 -18.41 -4.89 0.76
CA GLN A 477 -18.89 -4.11 1.89
C GLN A 477 -17.91 -2.96 2.20
N SER A 478 -18.43 -1.76 2.46
CA SER A 478 -17.59 -0.63 2.84
C SER A 478 -16.79 -0.92 4.11
N ASN A 479 -15.48 -0.63 4.10
CA ASN A 479 -14.52 -1.00 5.14
C ASN A 479 -14.28 -2.52 5.30
N SER A 480 -14.61 -3.33 4.29
CA SER A 480 -14.22 -4.73 4.29
C SER A 480 -12.68 -4.86 4.26
N PRO A 481 -12.11 -5.97 4.78
CA PRO A 481 -10.66 -6.13 4.85
C PRO A 481 -9.98 -6.16 3.47
N PHE A 482 -10.73 -6.53 2.42
CA PHE A 482 -10.28 -6.56 1.04
C PHE A 482 -11.18 -5.71 0.14
N GLU A 483 -11.61 -4.54 0.66
CA GLU A 483 -12.45 -3.60 -0.09
C GLU A 483 -11.80 -3.27 -1.44
N LEU A 484 -12.52 -3.53 -2.52
CA LEU A 484 -12.03 -3.31 -3.88
C LEU A 484 -12.01 -1.82 -4.22
N ASN A 485 -10.94 -1.36 -4.85
CA ASN A 485 -10.83 0.00 -5.35
C ASN A 485 -11.57 0.15 -6.69
N MET A 486 -12.90 0.15 -6.64
CA MET A 486 -13.77 0.18 -7.82
C MET A 486 -14.53 1.51 -7.96
N ASP A 487 -15.02 1.80 -9.17
CA ASP A 487 -15.85 2.98 -9.40
C ASP A 487 -17.17 2.92 -8.62
N VAL A 488 -17.54 4.06 -8.02
CA VAL A 488 -18.74 4.18 -7.17
C VAL A 488 -20.02 3.84 -7.94
N ARG A 489 -20.07 4.09 -9.26
CA ARG A 489 -21.25 3.78 -10.08
C ARG A 489 -21.41 2.28 -10.28
N THR A 490 -20.31 1.53 -10.42
CA THR A 490 -20.34 0.07 -10.52
C THR A 490 -20.77 -0.56 -9.19
N LEU A 491 -20.21 -0.10 -8.07
CA LEU A 491 -20.61 -0.58 -6.74
C LEU A 491 -22.08 -0.27 -6.44
N ARG A 492 -22.55 0.93 -6.78
CA ARG A 492 -23.96 1.32 -6.60
C ARG A 492 -24.90 0.44 -7.43
N ARG A 493 -24.59 0.19 -8.71
CA ARG A 493 -25.40 -0.69 -9.57
C ARG A 493 -25.42 -2.13 -9.06
N PHE A 494 -24.27 -2.63 -8.59
CA PHE A 494 -24.20 -3.91 -7.90
C PHE A 494 -25.15 -3.92 -6.68
N GLN A 495 -25.08 -2.89 -5.81
CA GLN A 495 -25.92 -2.80 -4.61
C GLN A 495 -27.41 -2.70 -4.92
N GLU A 496 -27.80 -1.98 -5.98
CA GLU A 496 -29.19 -1.88 -6.43
C GLU A 496 -29.73 -3.27 -6.85
N ARG A 497 -28.97 -4.01 -7.67
CA ARG A 497 -29.33 -5.39 -8.09
C ARG A 497 -29.34 -6.37 -6.92
N TRP A 498 -28.34 -6.26 -6.05
CA TRP A 498 -28.23 -7.05 -4.83
C TRP A 498 -29.44 -6.86 -3.91
N ASN A 499 -29.85 -5.61 -3.67
CA ASN A 499 -31.01 -5.28 -2.85
C ASN A 499 -32.35 -5.64 -3.51
N ALA A 500 -32.39 -5.74 -4.85
CA ALA A 500 -33.55 -6.24 -5.58
C ALA A 500 -33.76 -7.77 -5.44
N GLY A 501 -32.84 -8.47 -4.78
CA GLY A 501 -32.91 -9.93 -4.59
C GLY A 501 -32.44 -10.72 -5.81
N GLU A 502 -31.59 -10.13 -6.66
CA GLU A 502 -30.93 -10.87 -7.73
C GLU A 502 -29.86 -11.81 -7.15
N ASP A 503 -30.27 -13.03 -6.84
CA ASP A 503 -29.42 -14.05 -6.18
C ASP A 503 -28.46 -14.77 -7.16
N GLY A 504 -28.45 -14.39 -8.44
CA GLY A 504 -27.66 -15.06 -9.49
C GLY A 504 -26.19 -14.65 -9.48
N PRO A 505 -25.26 -15.51 -9.95
CA PRO A 505 -23.84 -15.16 -10.08
C PRO A 505 -23.63 -13.96 -11.01
N GLU A 506 -24.56 -13.75 -11.94
CA GLU A 506 -24.61 -12.66 -12.89
C GLU A 506 -24.64 -11.26 -12.26
N VAL A 507 -24.95 -11.15 -10.96
CA VAL A 507 -24.81 -9.89 -10.22
C VAL A 507 -23.34 -9.47 -10.09
N PHE A 508 -22.40 -10.43 -10.07
CA PHE A 508 -20.96 -10.14 -9.97
C PHE A 508 -20.27 -9.90 -11.30
N ARG A 509 -20.87 -10.25 -12.45
CA ARG A 509 -20.18 -10.18 -13.75
C ARG A 509 -19.62 -8.79 -14.02
N GLU A 510 -20.42 -7.74 -13.81
CA GLU A 510 -19.98 -6.36 -13.99
C GLU A 510 -18.84 -5.97 -13.04
N VAL A 511 -18.85 -6.48 -11.81
CA VAL A 511 -17.80 -6.26 -10.82
C VAL A 511 -16.51 -6.97 -11.22
N VAL A 512 -16.62 -8.20 -11.73
CA VAL A 512 -15.48 -9.00 -12.21
C VAL A 512 -14.82 -8.33 -13.41
N ASP A 513 -15.61 -7.89 -14.40
CA ASP A 513 -15.11 -7.18 -15.58
C ASP A 513 -14.34 -5.91 -15.19
N GLU A 514 -14.86 -5.16 -14.21
CA GLU A 514 -14.20 -3.97 -13.68
C GLU A 514 -12.86 -4.31 -12.98
N VAL A 515 -12.85 -5.36 -12.16
CA VAL A 515 -11.65 -5.80 -11.45
C VAL A 515 -10.59 -6.33 -12.41
N GLU A 516 -10.97 -7.10 -13.42
CA GLU A 516 -10.08 -7.56 -14.49
C GLU A 516 -9.48 -6.38 -15.25
N ARG A 517 -10.30 -5.38 -15.60
CA ARG A 517 -9.85 -4.14 -16.24
C ARG A 517 -8.85 -3.38 -15.37
N ILE A 518 -9.09 -3.28 -14.06
CA ILE A 518 -8.16 -2.66 -13.10
C ILE A 518 -6.83 -3.43 -13.06
N MET A 519 -6.88 -4.76 -12.93
CA MET A 519 -5.67 -5.60 -12.92
C MET A 519 -4.88 -5.47 -14.22
N PHE A 520 -5.56 -5.53 -15.37
CA PHE A 520 -4.95 -5.38 -16.69
C PHE A 520 -4.29 -4.01 -16.88
N GLN A 521 -4.96 -2.93 -16.46
CA GLN A 521 -4.43 -1.58 -16.65
C GLN A 521 -3.29 -1.27 -15.68
N HIS A 522 -3.37 -1.72 -14.43
CA HIS A 522 -2.48 -1.26 -13.38
C HIS A 522 -1.45 -2.29 -12.92
N THR A 523 -1.84 -3.55 -12.71
CA THR A 523 -1.01 -4.55 -12.05
C THR A 523 -0.23 -5.40 -13.07
N TYR A 524 -0.89 -5.85 -14.14
CA TYR A 524 -0.30 -6.72 -15.15
C TYR A 524 0.94 -6.15 -15.87
N PRO A 525 0.99 -4.85 -16.26
CA PRO A 525 2.17 -4.28 -16.88
C PRO A 525 3.40 -4.30 -15.94
N ARG A 526 3.18 -4.08 -14.64
CA ARG A 526 4.26 -4.13 -13.64
C ARG A 526 4.73 -5.56 -13.39
N PHE A 527 3.81 -6.51 -13.41
CA PHE A 527 4.12 -7.93 -13.33
C PHE A 527 5.06 -8.35 -14.47
N LEU A 528 4.72 -7.99 -15.71
CA LEU A 528 5.52 -8.35 -16.88
C LEU A 528 6.88 -7.67 -16.89
N ALA A 529 6.97 -6.39 -16.54
CA ALA A 529 8.26 -5.71 -16.37
C ALA A 529 9.14 -6.40 -15.32
N THR A 530 8.54 -6.86 -14.21
CA THR A 530 9.26 -7.60 -13.16
C THR A 530 9.73 -8.98 -13.65
N ARG A 531 8.94 -9.65 -14.49
CA ARG A 531 9.29 -10.94 -15.09
C ARG A 531 10.44 -10.77 -16.09
N GLU A 532 10.41 -9.74 -16.92
CA GLU A 532 11.48 -9.37 -17.86
C GLU A 532 12.80 -9.06 -17.14
N ASP A 533 12.75 -8.24 -16.08
CA ASP A 533 13.92 -7.93 -15.24
C ASP A 533 14.54 -9.20 -14.61
N ARG A 534 13.71 -10.18 -14.23
CA ARG A 534 14.20 -11.46 -13.72
C ARG A 534 14.83 -12.30 -14.82
N SER A 535 14.22 -12.35 -16.00
CA SER A 535 14.77 -13.07 -17.15
C SER A 535 16.14 -12.51 -17.56
N ALA A 536 16.29 -11.18 -17.61
CA ALA A 536 17.57 -10.52 -17.92
C ALA A 536 18.67 -10.87 -16.90
N ARG A 537 18.34 -10.92 -15.61
CA ARG A 537 19.33 -11.32 -14.57
C ARG A 537 19.73 -12.79 -14.64
N HIS A 538 18.88 -13.67 -15.18
CA HIS A 538 19.21 -15.07 -15.37
C HIS A 538 20.01 -15.32 -16.65
N SER A 539 19.92 -14.44 -17.66
CA SER A 539 20.75 -14.55 -18.87
C SER A 539 22.19 -14.07 -18.69
N ASP A 540 22.46 -13.26 -17.66
CA ASP A 540 23.79 -12.74 -17.33
C ASP A 540 24.63 -13.70 -16.45
N HIS A 541 24.02 -14.79 -15.97
CA HIS A 541 24.65 -15.84 -15.16
C HIS A 541 24.82 -17.12 -15.97
#